data_AF-A0A2E0IVY1-F1
#
_entry.id   AF-A0A2E0IVY1-F1
#
_cell.length_a   1.000
_cell.length_b   1.000
_cell.length_c   1.000
_cell.angle_alpha   90.00
_cell.angle_beta   90.00
_cell.angle_gamma   90.00
#
_symmetry.space_group_name_H-M   'P 1'
#
loop_
_entity.id
_entity.type
_entity.pdbx_description
1 polymer ?
#
loop_
_entity_poly.entity_id
_entity_poly.type
_entity_poly.pdbx_seq_one_letter_code
_entity_poly.pdbx_strand_id
1 'polypeptide(L)'
;MADRYQVEGEQGRFEPGSDGEVLENKLGIVDANDMDDAELYLLSRLYDSVLGDEFPDRTLRVDDLKRWHYRWLGNVYRWAGQERSVNMAKDGFPFAAAAQIGRLLTQFERECLLRFTPCDQMDEPALVEAIAITHVEFILVHPFREGNGRLGRLLADVMTMQAQRSPLDYQVWDENREAYFSAIRVGMGCDYEPMKRLVKQALAI
;
A
#
# COMPACT_ATOMS: atom_id res chain seq x y z
N MET A 1 -20.82 21.08 7.24
CA MET A 1 -20.31 22.37 7.79
C MET A 1 -18.79 22.29 7.80
N ALA A 2 -18.19 23.08 6.91
CA ALA A 2 -16.79 23.51 6.83
C ALA A 2 -15.69 22.58 7.40
N ASP A 3 -15.18 21.69 6.56
CA ASP A 3 -13.84 21.13 6.74
C ASP A 3 -12.82 22.24 6.39
N ARG A 4 -12.38 22.99 7.42
CA ARG A 4 -11.45 24.12 7.29
C ARG A 4 -10.06 23.72 7.76
N TYR A 5 -9.44 22.81 7.03
CA TYR A 5 -8.00 22.84 6.86
C TYR A 5 -7.75 22.81 5.35
N GLN A 6 -7.45 23.98 4.78
CA GLN A 6 -6.86 24.02 3.44
C GLN A 6 -5.58 23.20 3.53
N VAL A 7 -5.59 22.06 2.88
CA VAL A 7 -4.43 21.17 2.82
C VAL A 7 -3.39 21.89 1.98
N GLU A 8 -2.42 22.53 2.64
CA GLU A 8 -1.33 23.25 1.97
C GLU A 8 -0.42 22.24 1.24
N GLY A 9 -0.08 22.52 -0.01
CA GLY A 9 0.85 21.72 -0.81
C GLY A 9 0.20 20.90 -1.93
N GLU A 10 1.03 20.24 -2.75
CA GLU A 10 0.59 19.55 -3.98
C GLU A 10 -0.34 18.36 -3.72
N GLN A 11 -0.27 17.76 -2.54
CA GLN A 11 -1.06 16.60 -2.16
C GLN A 11 -2.49 16.94 -1.70
N GLY A 12 -2.79 18.24 -1.51
CA GLY A 12 -4.11 18.74 -1.14
C GLY A 12 -4.92 19.30 -2.31
N ARG A 13 -4.33 19.38 -3.50
CA ARG A 13 -4.94 20.02 -4.68
C ARG A 13 -5.60 19.00 -5.60
N PHE A 14 -6.65 19.46 -6.26
CA PHE A 14 -7.40 18.73 -7.28
C PHE A 14 -7.18 19.37 -8.64
N GLU A 15 -7.29 18.56 -9.70
CA GLU A 15 -7.10 19.05 -11.07
C GLU A 15 -8.20 20.06 -11.43
N PRO A 16 -7.87 21.24 -11.98
CA PRO A 16 -8.87 22.20 -12.42
C PRO A 16 -9.84 21.58 -13.43
N GLY A 17 -11.13 21.62 -13.13
CA GLY A 17 -12.18 21.04 -13.98
C GLY A 17 -12.57 19.60 -13.64
N SER A 18 -12.00 19.01 -12.59
CA SER A 18 -12.35 17.65 -12.13
C SER A 18 -13.45 17.60 -11.07
N ASP A 19 -14.09 18.72 -10.74
CA ASP A 19 -15.07 18.84 -9.65
C ASP A 19 -14.60 18.29 -8.27
N GLY A 20 -13.29 18.27 -8.03
CA GLY A 20 -12.70 17.72 -6.80
C GLY A 20 -12.61 16.19 -6.76
N GLU A 21 -12.83 15.51 -7.88
CA GLU A 21 -12.76 14.04 -7.96
C GLU A 21 -11.35 13.52 -8.28
N VAL A 22 -10.55 14.29 -9.04
CA VAL A 22 -9.20 13.88 -9.47
C VAL A 22 -8.14 14.77 -8.83
N LEU A 23 -7.10 14.15 -8.28
CA LEU A 23 -5.95 14.87 -7.71
C LEU A 23 -5.18 15.62 -8.80
N GLU A 24 -4.57 16.76 -8.43
CA GLU A 24 -3.71 17.51 -9.33
C GLU A 24 -2.62 16.58 -9.89
N ASN A 25 -2.53 16.51 -11.22
CA ASN A 25 -1.70 15.55 -11.92
C ASN A 25 -0.93 16.18 -13.08
N LYS A 26 0.10 15.47 -13.56
CA LYS A 26 0.99 15.91 -14.63
C LYS A 26 0.36 15.79 -16.03
N LEU A 27 -0.74 15.05 -16.14
CA LEU A 27 -1.37 14.67 -17.40
C LEU A 27 -2.57 15.56 -17.74
N GLY A 28 -3.05 16.37 -16.79
CA GLY A 28 -4.25 17.18 -16.96
C GLY A 28 -5.54 16.36 -17.05
N ILE A 29 -5.54 15.14 -16.49
CA ILE A 29 -6.72 14.27 -16.48
C ILE A 29 -7.72 14.83 -15.46
N VAL A 30 -8.97 15.01 -15.89
CA VAL A 30 -10.06 15.54 -15.06
C VAL A 30 -11.17 14.53 -14.78
N ASP A 31 -11.28 13.47 -15.58
CA ASP A 31 -12.25 12.38 -15.37
C ASP A 31 -11.65 11.29 -14.46
N ALA A 32 -12.43 10.84 -13.48
CA ALA A 32 -11.98 9.85 -12.50
C ALA A 32 -11.74 8.47 -13.11
N ASN A 33 -12.53 8.05 -14.11
CA ASN A 33 -12.34 6.74 -14.76
C ASN A 33 -11.08 6.76 -15.62
N ASP A 34 -10.83 7.86 -16.34
CA ASP A 34 -9.60 8.04 -17.11
C ASP A 34 -8.36 7.99 -16.21
N MET A 35 -8.45 8.56 -15.00
CA MET A 35 -7.37 8.48 -14.00
C MET A 35 -7.17 7.06 -13.51
N ASP A 36 -8.25 6.37 -13.13
CA ASP A 36 -8.20 4.98 -12.67
C ASP A 36 -7.58 4.05 -13.72
N ASP A 37 -7.94 4.21 -14.99
CA ASP A 37 -7.38 3.45 -16.11
C ASP A 37 -5.87 3.73 -16.29
N ALA A 38 -5.46 5.00 -16.22
CA ALA A 38 -4.05 5.38 -16.32
C ALA A 38 -3.22 4.80 -15.17
N GLU A 39 -3.71 4.90 -13.94
CA GLU A 39 -3.05 4.35 -12.76
C GLU A 39 -2.98 2.81 -12.82
N LEU A 40 -4.05 2.14 -13.23
CA LEU A 40 -4.11 0.69 -13.34
C LEU A 40 -3.16 0.17 -14.41
N TYR A 41 -3.10 0.83 -15.56
CA TYR A 41 -2.13 0.51 -16.61
C TYR A 41 -0.69 0.65 -16.11
N LEU A 42 -0.36 1.73 -15.40
CA LEU A 42 0.99 1.89 -14.86
C LEU A 42 1.30 0.89 -13.73
N LEU A 43 0.28 0.46 -12.98
CA LEU A 43 0.44 -0.55 -11.94
C LEU A 43 0.80 -1.92 -12.54
N SER A 44 0.12 -2.34 -13.62
CA SER A 44 0.45 -3.60 -14.29
C SER A 44 1.90 -3.62 -14.78
N ARG A 45 2.37 -2.49 -15.33
CA ARG A 45 3.78 -2.32 -15.73
C ARG A 45 4.75 -2.41 -14.55
N LEU A 46 4.37 -1.91 -13.38
CA LEU A 46 5.17 -2.07 -12.17
C LEU A 46 5.23 -3.54 -11.75
N TYR A 47 4.08 -4.24 -11.76
CA TYR A 47 3.99 -5.67 -11.45
C TYR A 47 4.87 -6.52 -12.37
N ASP A 48 4.78 -6.33 -13.69
CA ASP A 48 5.59 -7.04 -14.68
C ASP A 48 7.09 -6.93 -14.39
N SER A 49 7.54 -5.74 -13.97
CA SER A 49 8.94 -5.50 -13.66
C SER A 49 9.35 -6.07 -12.29
N VAL A 50 8.58 -5.78 -11.24
CA VAL A 50 8.92 -6.15 -9.86
C VAL A 50 8.79 -7.64 -9.62
N LEU A 51 7.84 -8.32 -10.28
CA LEU A 51 7.67 -9.77 -10.16
C LEU A 51 8.38 -10.55 -11.28
N GLY A 52 8.97 -9.85 -12.25
CA GLY A 52 9.74 -10.41 -13.36
C GLY A 52 11.23 -10.08 -13.24
N ASP A 53 11.74 -9.29 -14.19
CA ASP A 53 13.18 -9.06 -14.39
C ASP A 53 13.89 -8.37 -13.23
N GLU A 54 13.17 -7.60 -12.41
CA GLU A 54 13.71 -6.86 -11.27
C GLU A 54 13.28 -7.45 -9.93
N PHE A 55 13.00 -8.76 -9.89
CA PHE A 55 12.54 -9.43 -8.68
C PHE A 55 13.50 -9.22 -7.49
N PRO A 56 13.02 -8.63 -6.38
CA PRO A 56 13.88 -8.31 -5.24
C PRO A 56 14.06 -9.54 -4.34
N ASP A 57 14.91 -10.49 -4.76
CA ASP A 57 15.29 -11.65 -3.95
C ASP A 57 16.32 -11.30 -2.87
N ARG A 58 15.92 -10.38 -1.98
CA ARG A 58 16.74 -9.84 -0.88
C ARG A 58 15.84 -9.19 0.17
N THR A 59 16.45 -8.80 1.29
CA THR A 59 15.78 -7.95 2.28
C THR A 59 15.32 -6.63 1.64
N LEU A 60 14.07 -6.27 1.91
CA LEU A 60 13.43 -5.04 1.50
C LEU A 60 13.65 -3.92 2.53
N ARG A 61 13.54 -2.69 2.03
CA ARG A 61 13.62 -1.45 2.82
C ARG A 61 12.48 -0.53 2.42
N VAL A 62 12.21 0.47 3.25
CA VAL A 62 11.22 1.52 2.92
C VAL A 62 11.58 2.25 1.63
N ASP A 63 12.87 2.37 1.32
CA ASP A 63 13.32 2.94 0.04
C ASP A 63 12.82 2.15 -1.18
N ASP A 64 12.70 0.82 -1.07
CA ASP A 64 12.13 -0.01 -2.14
C ASP A 64 10.67 0.36 -2.39
N LEU A 65 9.88 0.52 -1.32
CA LEU A 65 8.47 0.92 -1.41
C LEU A 65 8.30 2.32 -2.00
N LYS A 66 9.14 3.28 -1.57
CA LYS A 66 9.16 4.64 -2.12
C LYS A 66 9.52 4.63 -3.61
N ARG A 67 10.49 3.80 -3.99
CA ARG A 67 10.92 3.64 -5.39
C ARG A 67 9.83 2.99 -6.23
N TRP A 68 9.17 1.94 -5.77
CA TRP A 68 8.03 1.33 -6.46
C TRP A 68 6.89 2.33 -6.63
N HIS A 69 6.53 3.07 -5.58
CA HIS A 69 5.53 4.12 -5.67
C HIS A 69 5.93 5.20 -6.69
N TYR A 70 7.19 5.62 -6.72
CA TYR A 70 7.68 6.58 -7.71
C TYR A 70 7.64 5.99 -9.14
N ARG A 71 8.07 4.75 -9.34
CA ARG A 71 8.05 4.08 -10.65
C ARG A 71 6.63 3.92 -11.20
N TRP A 72 5.67 3.64 -10.33
CA TRP A 72 4.27 3.51 -10.70
C TRP A 72 3.62 4.87 -10.98
N LEU A 73 3.63 5.77 -10.00
CA LEU A 73 2.83 7.00 -10.07
C LEU A 73 3.64 8.24 -10.47
N GLY A 74 4.95 8.13 -10.68
CA GLY A 74 5.83 9.27 -10.98
C GLY A 74 5.52 9.96 -12.31
N ASN A 75 4.87 9.27 -13.25
CA ASN A 75 4.39 9.90 -14.49
C ASN A 75 3.04 10.63 -14.29
N VAL A 76 2.33 10.36 -13.20
CA VAL A 76 1.00 10.92 -12.91
C VAL A 76 1.11 12.05 -11.89
N TYR A 77 1.81 11.85 -10.77
CA TYR A 77 1.83 12.78 -9.65
C TYR A 77 3.24 13.31 -9.36
N ARG A 78 3.34 14.61 -9.02
CA ARG A 78 4.62 15.24 -8.63
C ARG A 78 5.18 14.70 -7.32
N TRP A 79 4.28 14.32 -6.41
CA TRP A 79 4.60 13.81 -5.08
C TRP A 79 4.84 12.29 -5.02
N ALA A 80 4.81 11.58 -6.15
CA ALA A 80 5.00 10.13 -6.14
C ALA A 80 6.34 9.74 -5.47
N GLY A 81 6.32 8.71 -4.62
CA GLY A 81 7.47 8.26 -3.83
C GLY A 81 7.76 9.11 -2.58
N GLN A 82 7.06 10.23 -2.40
CA GLN A 82 7.17 11.08 -1.22
C GLN A 82 6.15 10.68 -0.16
N GLU A 83 6.55 10.79 1.10
CA GLU A 83 5.63 10.64 2.23
C GLU A 83 4.52 11.69 2.16
N ARG A 84 3.32 11.34 2.63
CA ARG A 84 2.23 12.32 2.66
C ARG A 84 2.47 13.39 3.72
N SER A 85 2.17 14.64 3.39
CA SER A 85 2.21 15.79 4.30
C SER A 85 0.86 16.09 4.94
N VAL A 86 -0.17 15.31 4.60
CA VAL A 86 -1.58 15.62 4.88
C VAL A 86 -2.21 14.51 5.71
N ASN A 87 -3.07 14.87 6.66
CA ASN A 87 -3.82 13.86 7.41
C ASN A 87 -4.92 13.25 6.53
N MET A 88 -5.15 11.96 6.68
CA MET A 88 -6.10 11.21 5.88
C MET A 88 -6.93 10.29 6.77
N ALA A 89 -8.17 10.07 6.34
CA ALA A 89 -9.07 9.09 6.93
C ALA A 89 -9.83 8.37 5.82
N LYS A 90 -10.30 7.15 6.10
CA LYS A 90 -11.16 6.38 5.21
C LYS A 90 -12.36 5.86 5.99
N ASP A 91 -13.58 6.16 5.54
CA ASP A 91 -14.84 5.75 6.20
C ASP A 91 -14.86 6.08 7.70
N GLY A 92 -14.38 7.29 8.07
CA GLY A 92 -14.29 7.75 9.46
C GLY A 92 -13.13 7.17 10.26
N PHE A 93 -12.32 6.28 9.69
CA PHE A 93 -11.12 5.73 10.31
C PHE A 93 -9.89 6.60 10.00
N PRO A 94 -9.31 7.30 10.97
CA PRO A 94 -8.11 8.10 10.74
C PRO A 94 -6.88 7.20 10.60
N PHE A 95 -6.04 7.47 9.60
CA PHE A 95 -4.70 6.90 9.53
C PHE A 95 -3.73 7.66 10.45
N ALA A 96 -2.48 7.20 10.51
CA ALA A 96 -1.44 7.88 11.29
C ALA A 96 -1.36 9.38 10.97
N ALA A 97 -1.07 10.21 11.98
CA ALA A 97 -0.83 11.64 11.73
C ALA A 97 0.36 11.82 10.79
N ALA A 98 0.26 12.72 9.81
CA ALA A 98 1.30 12.91 8.78
C ALA A 98 2.69 13.18 9.39
N ALA A 99 2.73 13.99 10.44
CA ALA A 99 3.96 14.32 11.18
C ALA A 99 4.65 13.11 11.85
N GLN A 100 3.97 11.97 11.98
CA GLN A 100 4.51 10.73 12.57
C GLN A 100 5.04 9.74 11.52
N ILE A 101 4.79 9.96 10.22
CA ILE A 101 5.07 8.97 9.17
C ILE A 101 6.54 8.58 9.13
N GLY A 102 7.47 9.55 9.12
CA GLY A 102 8.90 9.22 9.08
C GLY A 102 9.37 8.32 10.24
N ARG A 103 8.85 8.57 11.46
CA ARG A 103 9.12 7.73 12.63
C ARG A 103 8.51 6.33 12.47
N LEU A 104 7.26 6.27 12.03
CA LEU A 104 6.52 5.01 11.85
C LEU A 104 7.11 4.16 10.71
N LEU A 105 7.60 4.76 9.63
CA LEU A 105 8.32 4.05 8.57
C LEU A 105 9.66 3.50 9.06
N THR A 106 10.39 4.23 9.91
CA THR A 106 11.61 3.71 10.53
C THR A 106 11.31 2.49 11.42
N GLN A 107 10.19 2.53 12.14
CA GLN A 107 9.72 1.41 12.95
C GLN A 107 9.31 0.22 12.07
N PHE A 108 8.49 0.47 11.05
CA PHE A 108 8.02 -0.52 10.08
C PHE A 108 9.18 -1.21 9.36
N GLU A 109 10.21 -0.46 8.91
CA GLU A 109 11.39 -1.05 8.31
C GLU A 109 12.06 -2.05 9.26
N ARG A 110 12.29 -1.65 10.52
CA ARG A 110 12.96 -2.49 11.51
C ARG A 110 12.14 -3.72 11.92
N GLU A 111 10.86 -3.52 12.19
CA GLU A 111 10.02 -4.52 12.85
C GLU A 111 9.30 -5.44 11.86
N CYS A 112 9.12 -4.99 10.61
CA CYS A 112 8.50 -5.77 9.55
C CYS A 112 9.51 -6.11 8.44
N LEU A 113 9.97 -5.13 7.66
CA LEU A 113 10.73 -5.42 6.44
C LEU A 113 12.05 -6.16 6.72
N LEU A 114 12.90 -5.63 7.60
CA LEU A 114 14.19 -6.24 7.95
C LEU A 114 14.04 -7.57 8.72
N ARG A 115 12.90 -7.77 9.37
CA ARG A 115 12.61 -8.99 10.14
C ARG A 115 12.07 -10.11 9.24
N PHE A 116 11.21 -9.76 8.29
CA PHE A 116 10.42 -10.72 7.54
C PHE A 116 10.85 -10.91 6.09
N THR A 117 11.80 -10.12 5.57
CA THR A 117 12.28 -10.28 4.18
C THR A 117 13.80 -10.52 4.11
N PRO A 118 14.29 -11.40 3.22
CA PRO A 118 13.50 -12.23 2.32
C PRO A 118 12.77 -13.37 3.05
N CYS A 119 11.73 -13.93 2.42
CA CYS A 119 10.86 -14.96 3.01
C CYS A 119 11.27 -16.41 2.65
N ASP A 120 12.48 -16.61 2.12
CA ASP A 120 12.97 -17.87 1.53
C ASP A 120 13.08 -19.05 2.51
N GLN A 121 13.13 -18.77 3.82
CA GLN A 121 13.25 -19.77 4.88
C GLN A 121 11.97 -19.98 5.71
N MET A 122 10.85 -19.40 5.28
CA MET A 122 9.60 -19.47 6.02
C MET A 122 8.75 -20.67 5.59
N ASP A 123 8.23 -21.40 6.58
CA ASP A 123 7.11 -22.30 6.34
C ASP A 123 5.80 -21.52 6.16
N GLU A 124 4.72 -22.19 5.78
CA GLU A 124 3.45 -21.53 5.51
C GLU A 124 2.90 -20.75 6.72
N PRO A 125 2.87 -21.30 7.96
CA PRO A 125 2.44 -20.52 9.12
C PRO A 125 3.27 -19.26 9.36
N ALA A 126 4.61 -19.34 9.26
CA ALA A 126 5.49 -18.20 9.44
C ALA A 126 5.28 -17.14 8.34
N LEU A 127 5.11 -17.57 7.09
CA LEU A 127 4.84 -16.69 5.96
C LEU A 127 3.50 -15.96 6.10
N VAL A 128 2.44 -16.68 6.49
CA VAL A 128 1.11 -16.11 6.75
C VAL A 128 1.20 -15.01 7.81
N GLU A 129 1.91 -15.29 8.91
CA GLU A 129 2.11 -14.32 9.98
C GLU A 129 2.91 -13.10 9.52
N ALA A 130 4.03 -13.32 8.84
CA ALA A 130 4.88 -12.27 8.31
C ALA A 130 4.13 -11.31 7.38
N ILE A 131 3.37 -11.86 6.41
CA ILE A 131 2.58 -11.07 5.46
C ILE A 131 1.46 -10.32 6.19
N ALA A 132 0.73 -10.99 7.10
CA ALA A 132 -0.38 -10.37 7.80
C ALA A 132 0.05 -9.16 8.64
N ILE A 133 1.14 -9.32 9.41
CA ILE A 133 1.70 -8.24 10.22
C ILE A 133 2.19 -7.10 9.31
N THR A 134 3.03 -7.44 8.31
CA THR A 134 3.62 -6.44 7.41
C THR A 134 2.54 -5.64 6.67
N HIS A 135 1.51 -6.31 6.16
CA HIS A 135 0.41 -5.65 5.43
C HIS A 135 -0.41 -4.75 6.35
N VAL A 136 -0.80 -5.23 7.53
CA VAL A 136 -1.55 -4.42 8.51
C VAL A 136 -0.76 -3.17 8.91
N GLU A 137 0.50 -3.33 9.32
CA GLU A 137 1.34 -2.23 9.77
C GLU A 137 1.53 -1.19 8.66
N PHE A 138 1.82 -1.63 7.43
CA PHE A 138 1.96 -0.73 6.29
C PHE A 138 0.69 0.09 6.02
N ILE A 139 -0.48 -0.56 6.04
CA ILE A 139 -1.77 0.10 5.80
C ILE A 139 -2.13 1.07 6.92
N LEU A 140 -1.77 0.77 8.17
CA LEU A 140 -1.97 1.66 9.32
C LEU A 140 -1.05 2.90 9.27
N VAL A 141 0.21 2.73 8.86
CA VAL A 141 1.12 3.86 8.59
C VAL A 141 0.56 4.74 7.47
N HIS A 142 0.08 4.10 6.40
CA HIS A 142 -0.51 4.76 5.22
C HIS A 142 0.40 5.88 4.67
N PRO A 143 1.65 5.57 4.28
CA PRO A 143 2.68 6.60 4.13
C PRO A 143 2.53 7.52 2.93
N PHE A 144 1.75 7.15 1.91
CA PHE A 144 1.61 7.92 0.66
C PHE A 144 0.23 8.59 0.54
N ARG A 145 0.10 9.55 -0.39
CA ARG A 145 -1.16 10.27 -0.61
C ARG A 145 -2.22 9.43 -1.32
N GLU A 146 -1.83 8.51 -2.18
CA GLU A 146 -2.70 7.52 -2.83
C GLU A 146 -1.89 6.24 -3.11
N GLY A 147 -2.55 5.13 -3.39
CA GLY A 147 -1.90 3.89 -3.84
C GLY A 147 -1.44 2.96 -2.73
N ASN A 148 -1.58 3.33 -1.45
CA ASN A 148 -1.13 2.52 -0.31
C ASN A 148 -1.70 1.09 -0.33
N GLY A 149 -2.99 0.92 -0.63
CA GLY A 149 -3.61 -0.40 -0.69
C GLY A 149 -2.99 -1.30 -1.77
N ARG A 150 -2.82 -0.78 -2.98
CA ARG A 150 -2.27 -1.48 -4.15
C ARG A 150 -0.78 -1.79 -3.95
N LEU A 151 -0.02 -0.86 -3.38
CA LEU A 151 1.39 -1.09 -3.05
C LEU A 151 1.59 -2.10 -1.92
N GLY A 152 0.70 -2.11 -0.92
CA GLY A 152 0.70 -3.11 0.15
C GLY A 152 0.45 -4.52 -0.38
N ARG A 153 -0.44 -4.67 -1.37
CA ARG A 153 -0.66 -5.93 -2.09
C ARG A 153 0.60 -6.38 -2.84
N LEU A 154 1.21 -5.49 -3.65
CA LEU A 154 2.47 -5.82 -4.32
C LEU A 154 3.58 -6.25 -3.34
N LEU A 155 3.70 -5.60 -2.18
CA LEU A 155 4.63 -6.03 -1.14
C LEU A 155 4.33 -7.45 -0.64
N ALA A 156 3.05 -7.78 -0.39
CA ALA A 156 2.64 -9.12 0.00
C ALA A 156 2.95 -10.17 -1.11
N ASP A 157 2.74 -9.84 -2.38
CA ASP A 157 3.07 -10.71 -3.52
C ASP A 157 4.58 -10.95 -3.65
N VAL A 158 5.40 -9.91 -3.42
CA VAL A 158 6.86 -10.07 -3.35
C VAL A 158 7.24 -11.02 -2.22
N MET A 159 6.62 -10.88 -1.04
CA MET A 159 6.88 -11.78 0.09
C MET A 159 6.50 -13.23 -0.21
N THR A 160 5.37 -13.49 -0.87
CA THR A 160 5.00 -14.87 -1.26
C THR A 160 5.97 -15.44 -2.29
N MET A 161 6.37 -14.64 -3.27
CA MET A 161 7.33 -15.08 -4.29
C MET A 161 8.74 -15.31 -3.73
N GLN A 162 9.18 -14.55 -2.73
CA GLN A 162 10.44 -14.82 -2.03
C GLN A 162 10.41 -16.18 -1.32
N ALA A 163 9.23 -16.60 -0.84
CA ALA A 163 8.99 -17.92 -0.29
C ALA A 163 8.69 -19.00 -1.37
N GLN A 164 8.99 -18.72 -2.64
CA GLN A 164 8.79 -19.61 -3.79
C GLN A 164 7.32 -20.04 -4.00
N ARG A 165 6.38 -19.14 -3.71
CA ARG A 165 4.95 -19.32 -3.94
C ARG A 165 4.43 -18.33 -4.97
N SER A 166 3.22 -18.59 -5.47
CA SER A 166 2.51 -17.65 -6.34
C SER A 166 2.08 -16.38 -5.58
N PRO A 167 1.83 -15.27 -6.30
CA PRO A 167 1.11 -14.11 -5.76
C PRO A 167 -0.22 -14.49 -5.09
N LEU A 168 -0.70 -13.67 -4.17
CA LEU A 168 -1.94 -13.94 -3.42
C LEU A 168 -3.17 -13.80 -4.33
N ASP A 169 -4.16 -14.66 -4.13
CA ASP A 169 -5.49 -14.45 -4.71
C ASP A 169 -6.30 -13.47 -3.84
N TYR A 170 -6.38 -12.22 -4.30
CA TYR A 170 -7.10 -11.16 -3.61
C TYR A 170 -8.62 -11.22 -3.77
N GLN A 171 -9.17 -12.14 -4.58
CA GLN A 171 -10.62 -12.27 -4.77
C GLN A 171 -11.33 -12.41 -3.41
N VAL A 172 -10.77 -13.22 -2.51
CA VAL A 172 -11.33 -13.41 -1.16
C VAL A 172 -11.37 -12.09 -0.36
N TRP A 173 -10.38 -11.22 -0.52
CA TRP A 173 -10.34 -9.93 0.18
C TRP A 173 -11.34 -8.94 -0.43
N ASP A 174 -11.47 -8.97 -1.75
CA ASP A 174 -12.34 -8.07 -2.52
C ASP A 174 -13.83 -8.45 -2.37
N GLU A 175 -14.14 -9.75 -2.27
CA GLU A 175 -15.48 -10.23 -1.95
C GLU A 175 -15.86 -9.98 -0.48
N ASN A 176 -14.86 -9.91 0.42
CA ASN A 176 -15.07 -9.71 1.86
C ASN A 176 -14.45 -8.40 2.38
N ARG A 177 -14.70 -7.28 1.67
CA ARG A 177 -14.13 -5.96 2.01
C ARG A 177 -14.33 -5.53 3.45
N GLU A 178 -15.51 -5.80 4.03
CA GLU A 178 -15.79 -5.47 5.43
C GLU A 178 -14.89 -6.26 6.39
N ALA A 179 -14.70 -7.56 6.13
CA ALA A 179 -13.80 -8.39 6.92
C ALA A 179 -12.35 -7.92 6.79
N TYR A 180 -11.91 -7.54 5.59
CA TYR A 180 -10.59 -6.96 5.36
C TYR A 180 -10.37 -5.67 6.16
N PHE A 181 -11.30 -4.70 6.09
CA PHE A 181 -11.17 -3.46 6.86
C PHE A 181 -11.26 -3.70 8.36
N SER A 182 -12.11 -4.62 8.80
CA SER A 182 -12.18 -5.05 10.20
C SER A 182 -10.85 -5.62 10.69
N ALA A 183 -10.20 -6.47 9.87
CA ALA A 183 -8.89 -7.04 10.19
C ALA A 183 -7.80 -5.96 10.35
N ILE A 184 -7.77 -4.96 9.47
CA ILE A 184 -6.86 -3.81 9.62
C ILE A 184 -7.13 -3.04 10.93
N ARG A 185 -8.39 -2.79 11.26
CA ARG A 185 -8.77 -2.03 12.47
C ARG A 185 -8.39 -2.76 13.75
N VAL A 186 -8.66 -4.06 13.82
CA VAL A 186 -8.30 -4.92 14.97
C VAL A 186 -6.78 -5.02 15.12
N GLY A 187 -6.06 -4.97 14.00
CA GLY A 187 -4.60 -4.88 13.95
C GLY A 187 -3.98 -3.70 14.71
N MET A 188 -4.70 -2.59 14.92
CA MET A 188 -4.21 -1.50 15.79
C MET A 188 -3.94 -1.95 17.23
N GLY A 189 -4.65 -2.99 17.70
CA GLY A 189 -4.44 -3.62 18.99
C GLY A 189 -3.39 -4.73 18.97
N CYS A 190 -2.59 -4.83 17.90
CA CYS A 190 -1.65 -5.91 17.62
C CYS A 190 -2.31 -7.30 17.53
N ASP A 191 -3.61 -7.36 17.23
CA ASP A 191 -4.30 -8.61 16.90
C ASP A 191 -4.36 -8.78 15.39
N TYR A 192 -3.44 -9.60 14.88
CA TYR A 192 -3.28 -9.89 13.46
C TYR A 192 -4.01 -11.18 13.03
N GLU A 193 -4.66 -11.91 13.94
CA GLU A 193 -5.32 -13.18 13.63
C GLU A 193 -6.40 -13.07 12.54
N PRO A 194 -7.23 -12.00 12.49
CA PRO A 194 -8.15 -11.82 11.37
C PRO A 194 -7.45 -11.70 10.02
N MET A 195 -6.33 -10.96 9.95
CA MET A 195 -5.58 -10.82 8.70
C MET A 195 -4.85 -12.11 8.32
N LYS A 196 -4.30 -12.84 9.30
CA LYS A 196 -3.69 -14.16 9.07
C LYS A 196 -4.66 -15.13 8.41
N ARG A 197 -5.94 -15.12 8.81
CA ARG A 197 -6.98 -15.93 8.16
C ARG A 197 -7.20 -15.55 6.70
N LEU A 198 -7.26 -14.25 6.39
CA LEU A 198 -7.43 -13.75 5.01
C LEU A 198 -6.21 -14.06 4.13
N VAL A 199 -5.00 -13.90 4.65
CA VAL A 199 -3.76 -14.28 3.94
C VAL A 199 -3.74 -15.78 3.67
N LYS A 200 -4.08 -16.61 4.68
CA LYS A 200 -4.11 -18.06 4.52
C LYS A 200 -5.11 -18.52 3.46
N GLN A 201 -6.29 -17.89 3.38
CA GLN A 201 -7.28 -18.19 2.35
C GLN A 201 -6.76 -17.82 0.95
N ALA A 202 -6.10 -16.66 0.83
CA ALA A 202 -5.51 -16.20 -0.43
C ALA A 202 -4.28 -17.00 -0.89
N LEU A 203 -3.59 -17.70 0.03
CA LEU A 203 -2.47 -18.60 -0.26
C LEU A 203 -2.89 -20.02 -0.67
N ALA A 204 -4.09 -20.45 -0.31
CA ALA A 204 -4.52 -21.84 -0.42
C ALA A 204 -5.05 -22.22 -1.82
N ILE A 205 -4.87 -21.34 -2.80
CA ILE A 205 -5.35 -21.47 -4.19
C ILE A 205 -4.15 -21.56 -5.13
#